data_AF-A0A939CA97-F1
#
_entry.id   AF-A0A939CA97-F1
#
_cell.length_a   1.000
_cell.length_b   1.000
_cell.length_c   1.000
_cell.angle_alpha   90.00
_cell.angle_beta   90.00
_cell.angle_gamma   90.00
#
_symmetry.space_group_name_H-M   'P 1'
#
loop_
_entity.id
_entity.type
_entity.pdbx_description
1 polymer ?
#
loop_
_entity_poly.entity_id
_entity_poly.type
_entity_poly.pdbx_seq_one_letter_code
_entity_poly.pdbx_strand_id
1 'polypeptide(L)'
;VGMEVSVTYLEESQQYIITDKKIVDESDLSVLEEEQTPKLTLITCPTPTRTEERYVLTAIPVEQATADHPQKPAATISTPKAAKVMVEKQETVWKQQSMKNWFLLFVILFIISGCLLGAHKLLDRSAS
;
A
#
# COMPACT_ATOMS: atom_id res chain seq x y z
N VAL A 1 5.84 24.36 -5.86
CA VAL A 1 6.76 23.26 -6.23
C VAL A 1 7.28 22.65 -4.94
N GLY A 2 7.42 21.33 -4.88
CA GLY A 2 7.87 20.59 -3.70
C GLY A 2 6.77 20.27 -2.67
N MET A 3 5.53 20.67 -2.94
CA MET A 3 4.39 20.34 -2.08
C MET A 3 3.83 18.97 -2.49
N GLU A 4 3.39 18.19 -1.50
CA GLU A 4 2.78 16.88 -1.71
C GLU A 4 1.27 16.97 -1.92
N VAL A 5 0.75 16.11 -2.79
CA VAL A 5 -0.67 15.91 -3.03
C VAL A 5 -0.98 14.43 -2.87
N SER A 6 -1.91 14.11 -1.98
CA SER A 6 -2.42 12.74 -1.80
C SER A 6 -3.76 12.60 -2.50
N VAL A 7 -3.86 11.62 -3.40
CA VAL A 7 -5.10 11.27 -4.09
C VAL A 7 -5.53 9.89 -3.60
N THR A 8 -6.79 9.78 -3.16
CA THR A 8 -7.36 8.51 -2.70
C THR A 8 -8.60 8.20 -3.52
N TYR A 9 -8.67 6.96 -4.03
CA TYR A 9 -9.82 6.44 -4.76
C TYR A 9 -10.08 5.00 -4.31
N LEU A 10 -11.26 4.74 -3.75
CA LEU A 10 -11.59 3.47 -3.10
C LEU A 10 -10.56 3.11 -2.01
N GLU A 11 -9.91 1.96 -2.12
CA GLU A 11 -8.89 1.47 -1.18
C GLU A 11 -7.46 1.87 -1.59
N GLU A 12 -7.30 2.57 -2.71
CA GLU A 12 -6.00 2.96 -3.25
C GLU A 12 -5.68 4.41 -2.90
N SER A 13 -4.41 4.66 -2.54
CA SER A 13 -3.88 6.01 -2.28
C SER A 13 -2.54 6.19 -2.95
N GLN A 14 -2.36 7.32 -3.63
CA GLN A 14 -1.13 7.68 -4.33
C GLN A 14 -0.68 9.08 -3.91
N GLN A 15 0.62 9.21 -3.66
CA GLN A 15 1.25 10.50 -3.39
C GLN A 15 1.97 11.03 -4.63
N TYR A 16 1.85 12.34 -4.82
CA TYR A 16 2.47 13.10 -5.88
C TYR A 16 3.22 14.31 -5.30
N ILE A 17 4.28 14.75 -5.97
CA ILE A 17 4.99 15.99 -5.66
C ILE A 17 4.81 16.99 -6.80
N ILE A 18 4.38 18.20 -6.48
CA ILE A 18 4.20 19.27 -7.47
C ILE A 18 5.56 19.69 -8.01
N THR A 19 5.77 19.49 -9.31
CA THR A 19 7.01 19.82 -10.03
C THR A 19 6.91 21.14 -10.78
N ASP A 20 5.72 21.50 -11.27
CA ASP A 20 5.51 22.71 -12.06
C ASP A 20 4.17 23.41 -11.74
N LYS A 21 4.14 24.72 -12.02
CA LYS A 21 2.95 25.56 -11.95
C LYS A 21 2.96 26.59 -13.07
N LYS A 22 1.82 26.78 -13.74
CA LYS A 22 1.67 27.79 -14.79
C LYS A 22 0.25 28.35 -14.83
N ILE A 23 0.11 29.54 -15.42
CA ILE A 23 -1.18 30.08 -15.84
C ILE A 23 -1.25 29.92 -17.36
N VAL A 24 -2.35 29.40 -17.86
CA VAL A 24 -2.62 29.21 -19.30
C VAL A 24 -3.97 29.82 -19.66
N ASP A 25 -4.20 30.05 -20.95
CA ASP A 25 -5.53 30.37 -21.47
C ASP A 25 -6.45 29.15 -21.37
N GLU A 26 -7.75 29.34 -21.14
CA GLU A 26 -8.72 28.25 -21.00
C GLU A 26 -8.92 27.43 -22.28
N SER A 27 -8.56 28.00 -23.44
CA SER A 27 -8.56 27.30 -24.73
C SER A 27 -7.32 26.44 -24.95
N ASP A 28 -6.30 26.53 -24.09
CA ASP A 28 -5.11 25.68 -24.15
C ASP A 28 -5.41 24.26 -23.65
N LEU A 29 -5.84 23.40 -24.57
CA LEU A 29 -6.15 21.99 -24.28
C LEU A 29 -4.90 21.10 -24.15
N SER A 30 -3.69 21.61 -24.45
CA SER A 30 -2.45 20.81 -24.36
C SER A 30 -2.18 20.30 -22.94
N VAL A 31 -2.73 20.97 -21.93
CA VAL A 31 -2.63 20.58 -20.52
C VAL A 31 -3.39 19.29 -20.17
N LEU A 32 -4.26 18.81 -21.06
CA LEU A 32 -5.05 17.58 -20.92
C LEU A 32 -4.48 16.41 -21.72
N GLU A 33 -3.43 16.63 -22.51
CA GLU A 33 -2.82 15.58 -23.32
C GLU A 33 -2.27 14.46 -22.43
N GLU A 34 -2.51 13.23 -22.86
CA GLU A 34 -2.01 12.05 -22.18
C GLU A 34 -0.52 11.87 -22.46
N GLU A 35 0.27 11.79 -21.41
CA GLU A 35 1.69 11.52 -21.49
C GLU A 35 1.99 10.06 -21.15
N GLN A 36 3.06 9.52 -21.73
CA GLN A 36 3.49 8.13 -21.48
C GLN A 36 3.90 7.89 -20.02
N THR A 37 4.22 8.96 -19.29
CA THR A 37 4.61 8.91 -17.88
C THR A 37 3.45 9.32 -16.98
N PRO A 38 3.17 8.56 -15.90
CA PRO A 38 2.15 8.92 -14.93
C PRO A 38 2.34 10.33 -14.36
N LYS A 39 1.30 11.17 -14.48
CA LYS A 39 1.30 12.57 -14.09
C LYS A 39 -0.06 12.95 -13.52
N LEU A 40 -0.06 13.80 -12.50
CA LEU A 40 -1.26 14.43 -11.96
C LEU A 40 -1.29 15.90 -12.42
N THR A 41 -2.35 16.29 -13.12
CA THR A 41 -2.61 17.67 -13.50
C THR A 41 -3.81 18.19 -12.73
N LEU A 42 -3.64 19.25 -11.93
CA LEU A 42 -4.73 19.96 -11.25
C LEU A 42 -4.99 21.27 -11.98
N ILE A 43 -6.24 21.54 -12.32
CA ILE A 43 -6.65 22.72 -13.10
C ILE A 43 -7.74 23.46 -12.33
N THR A 44 -7.56 24.76 -12.14
CA THR A 44 -8.55 25.63 -11.46
C THR A 44 -8.51 27.05 -12.03
N CYS A 45 -9.46 27.88 -11.64
CA CYS A 45 -9.40 29.32 -11.93
C CYS A 45 -8.33 29.98 -11.02
N PRO A 46 -7.50 30.90 -11.54
CA PRO A 46 -6.52 31.62 -10.70
C PRO A 46 -7.19 32.59 -9.71
N THR A 47 -8.40 33.04 -10.02
CA THR A 47 -9.20 33.97 -9.21
C THR A 47 -10.63 33.50 -9.08
N PRO A 48 -11.36 33.89 -8.02
CA PRO A 48 -12.77 33.57 -7.85
C PRO A 48 -13.71 34.36 -8.80
N THR A 49 -13.20 35.40 -9.47
CA THR A 49 -13.91 36.17 -10.50
C THR A 49 -13.84 35.48 -11.85
N ARG A 50 -14.78 35.81 -12.76
CA ARG A 50 -14.76 35.31 -14.14
C ARG A 50 -13.41 35.64 -14.79
N THR A 51 -12.78 34.63 -15.38
CA THR A 51 -11.48 34.72 -16.04
C THR A 51 -11.39 33.68 -17.15
N GLU A 52 -10.68 34.02 -18.21
CA GLU A 52 -10.33 33.13 -19.33
C GLU A 52 -9.00 32.41 -19.06
N GLU A 53 -8.42 32.58 -17.87
CA GLU A 53 -7.19 31.92 -17.46
C GLU A 53 -7.45 30.68 -16.59
N ARG A 54 -6.49 29.75 -16.60
CA ARG A 54 -6.46 28.57 -15.73
C ARG A 54 -5.11 28.46 -15.04
N TYR A 55 -5.15 28.26 -13.73
CA TYR A 55 -3.99 27.89 -12.94
C TYR A 55 -3.83 26.37 -12.96
N VAL A 56 -2.69 25.93 -13.49
CA VAL A 56 -2.38 24.52 -13.74
C VAL A 56 -1.19 24.12 -12.88
N LEU A 57 -1.37 23.05 -12.11
CA LEU A 57 -0.31 22.41 -11.33
C LEU A 57 -0.02 21.05 -11.93
N THR A 58 1.26 20.76 -12.16
CA THR A 58 1.72 19.45 -12.60
C THR A 58 2.49 18.78 -11.48
N ALA A 59 2.17 17.52 -11.20
CA ALA A 59 2.81 16.72 -10.17
C ALA A 59 3.14 15.32 -10.69
N ILE A 60 4.26 14.76 -10.23
CA ILE A 60 4.69 13.40 -10.56
C ILE A 60 4.61 12.52 -9.31
N PRO A 61 4.42 11.20 -9.45
CA PRO A 61 4.51 10.29 -8.33
C PRO A 61 5.83 10.47 -7.56
N VAL A 62 5.78 10.51 -6.23
CA VAL A 62 6.98 10.68 -5.36
C VAL A 62 8.05 9.62 -5.68
N GLU A 63 7.60 8.44 -6.10
CA GLU A 63 8.39 7.27 -6.47
C GLU A 63 9.29 7.53 -7.69
N GLN A 64 8.81 8.33 -8.64
CA GLN A 64 9.58 8.76 -9.81
C GLN A 64 10.53 9.90 -9.47
N ALA A 65 10.12 10.84 -8.61
CA ALA A 65 10.96 11.96 -8.18
C ALA A 65 12.24 11.51 -7.46
N THR A 66 12.21 10.37 -6.77
CA THR A 66 13.37 9.80 -6.05
C THR A 66 14.33 8.98 -6.91
N ALA A 67 13.96 8.66 -8.17
CA ALA A 67 14.80 7.85 -9.05
C ALA A 67 15.96 8.64 -9.70
N ASP A 68 15.87 9.98 -9.73
CA ASP A 68 16.86 10.89 -10.35
C ASP A 68 17.94 11.42 -9.38
N HIS A 69 18.08 10.85 -8.17
CA HIS A 69 19.10 11.28 -7.21
C HIS A 69 19.86 10.11 -6.55
N PRO A 70 21.19 9.98 -6.77
CA PRO A 70 21.99 9.00 -6.03
C PRO A 70 22.42 9.56 -4.66
N GLN A 71 22.10 8.80 -3.59
CA GLN A 71 22.72 8.71 -2.24
C GLN A 71 21.95 9.21 -0.98
N LYS A 72 21.27 8.24 -0.31
CA LYS A 72 21.26 7.84 1.14
C LYS A 72 20.77 8.83 2.25
N PRO A 73 20.38 8.36 3.48
CA PRO A 73 18.99 8.34 3.92
C PRO A 73 18.70 9.13 5.21
N ALA A 74 17.57 9.84 5.24
CA ALA A 74 16.92 10.24 6.49
C ALA A 74 15.39 10.14 6.32
N ALA A 75 14.84 9.17 7.06
CA ALA A 75 13.47 8.94 7.50
C ALA A 75 12.28 9.71 6.86
N THR A 76 11.29 8.91 6.40
CA THR A 76 9.81 9.17 6.48
C THR A 76 9.30 10.12 5.38
N ILE A 77 8.58 9.73 4.30
CA ILE A 77 7.48 8.76 4.13
C ILE A 77 7.27 8.45 2.61
N SER A 78 6.83 7.21 2.33
CA SER A 78 6.29 6.58 1.09
C SER A 78 6.99 6.70 -0.28
N THR A 79 7.73 5.64 -0.63
CA THR A 79 8.00 5.18 -2.00
C THR A 79 7.97 3.62 -2.06
N PRO A 80 7.89 2.97 -3.24
CA PRO A 80 7.22 1.69 -3.54
C PRO A 80 8.05 0.45 -3.18
N LYS A 81 8.99 0.61 -2.25
CA LYS A 81 9.66 -0.52 -1.60
C LYS A 81 8.75 -1.11 -0.52
N ALA A 82 7.82 -0.32 0.02
CA ALA A 82 6.82 -0.77 0.97
C ALA A 82 5.78 -1.72 0.36
N ALA A 83 5.38 -1.59 -0.90
CA ALA A 83 4.42 -2.52 -1.50
C ALA A 83 5.01 -3.94 -1.65
N LYS A 84 6.25 -4.07 -2.14
CA LYS A 84 6.93 -5.38 -2.23
C LYS A 84 7.33 -5.94 -0.87
N VAL A 85 7.78 -5.09 0.07
CA VAL A 85 8.15 -5.52 1.43
C VAL A 85 6.92 -5.80 2.29
N MET A 86 5.77 -5.16 2.05
CA MET A 86 4.52 -5.42 2.76
C MET A 86 3.81 -6.67 2.24
N VAL A 87 3.90 -6.98 0.94
CA VAL A 87 3.46 -8.28 0.41
C VAL A 87 4.34 -9.42 0.95
N GLU A 88 5.68 -9.28 0.95
CA GLU A 88 6.58 -10.30 1.50
C GLU A 88 6.45 -10.47 3.04
N LYS A 89 6.22 -9.36 3.77
CA LYS A 89 5.96 -9.39 5.22
C LYS A 89 4.56 -9.91 5.56
N GLN A 90 3.57 -9.70 4.68
CA GLN A 90 2.23 -10.24 4.86
C GLN A 90 2.23 -11.76 4.64
N GLU A 91 2.87 -12.29 3.60
CA GLU A 91 2.98 -13.75 3.41
C GLU A 91 3.64 -14.47 4.60
N THR A 92 4.66 -13.86 5.22
CA THR A 92 5.34 -14.44 6.39
C THR A 92 4.49 -14.39 7.66
N VAL A 93 3.73 -13.32 7.90
CA VAL A 93 2.80 -13.22 9.05
C VAL A 93 1.63 -14.22 8.91
N TRP A 94 1.06 -14.36 7.71
CA TRP A 94 -0.01 -15.34 7.45
C TRP A 94 0.50 -16.79 7.55
N LYS A 95 1.72 -17.10 7.05
CA LYS A 95 2.35 -18.43 7.24
C LYS A 95 2.68 -18.71 8.71
N GLN A 96 3.17 -17.72 9.46
CA GLN A 96 3.49 -17.90 10.87
C GLN A 96 2.22 -18.11 11.72
N GLN A 97 1.14 -17.39 11.43
CA GLN A 97 -0.14 -17.58 12.11
C GLN A 97 -0.80 -18.92 11.73
N SER A 98 -0.73 -19.31 10.46
CA SER A 98 -1.19 -20.62 10.00
C SER A 98 -0.42 -21.77 10.65
N MET A 99 0.91 -21.68 10.76
CA MET A 99 1.74 -22.70 11.43
C MET A 99 1.45 -22.79 12.92
N LYS A 100 1.20 -21.67 13.61
CA LYS A 100 0.80 -21.68 15.04
C LYS A 100 -0.58 -22.32 15.22
N ASN A 101 -1.54 -21.99 14.37
CA ASN A 101 -2.89 -22.55 14.43
C ASN A 101 -2.90 -24.05 14.06
N TRP A 102 -2.11 -24.44 13.06
CA TRP A 102 -1.86 -25.84 12.70
C TRP A 102 -1.21 -26.59 13.87
N PHE A 103 -0.16 -26.03 14.49
CA PHE A 103 0.52 -26.65 15.62
C PHE A 103 -0.40 -26.87 16.82
N LEU A 104 -1.26 -25.89 17.14
CA LEU A 104 -2.28 -26.04 18.20
C LEU A 104 -3.23 -27.21 17.94
N LEU A 105 -3.69 -27.40 16.70
CA LEU A 105 -4.56 -28.54 16.35
C LEU A 105 -3.86 -29.89 16.52
N PHE A 106 -2.57 -29.99 16.16
CA PHE A 106 -1.80 -31.22 16.36
C PHE A 106 -1.62 -31.56 17.85
N VAL A 107 -1.33 -30.56 18.69
CA VAL A 107 -1.22 -30.77 20.14
C VAL A 107 -2.54 -31.26 20.73
N ILE A 108 -3.67 -30.65 20.36
CA ILE A 108 -5.00 -31.07 20.83
C ILE A 108 -5.29 -32.52 20.41
N LEU A 109 -4.96 -32.90 19.18
CA LEU A 109 -5.21 -34.25 18.66
C LEU A 109 -4.36 -35.32 19.40
N PHE A 110 -3.11 -35.00 19.72
CA PHE A 110 -2.26 -35.88 20.54
C PHE A 110 -2.80 -36.09 21.95
N ILE A 111 -3.32 -35.05 22.60
CA ILE A 111 -3.94 -35.18 23.92
C ILE A 111 -5.17 -36.08 23.85
N ILE A 112 -6.05 -35.88 22.86
CA ILE A 112 -7.24 -36.72 22.67
C ILE A 112 -6.86 -38.18 22.42
N SER A 113 -5.87 -38.44 21.53
CA SER A 113 -5.37 -39.78 21.26
C SER A 113 -4.80 -40.46 22.52
N GLY A 114 -4.01 -39.73 23.31
CA GLY A 114 -3.47 -40.21 24.58
C GLY A 114 -4.56 -40.53 25.61
N CYS A 115 -5.60 -39.70 25.71
CA CYS A 115 -6.76 -39.96 26.56
C CYS A 115 -7.54 -41.20 26.11
N LEU A 116 -7.72 -41.41 24.81
CA LEU A 116 -8.42 -42.59 24.27
C LEU A 116 -7.64 -43.90 24.53
N LEU A 117 -6.31 -43.89 24.36
CA LEU A 117 -5.44 -45.03 24.65
C LEU A 117 -5.39 -45.33 26.17
N GLY A 118 -5.35 -44.29 27.01
CA GLY A 118 -5.40 -44.43 28.46
C GLY A 118 -6.74 -45.01 28.95
N ALA A 119 -7.86 -44.54 28.37
CA ALA A 119 -9.19 -45.07 28.66
C ALA A 119 -9.34 -46.53 28.22
N HIS A 120 -8.81 -46.91 27.05
CA HIS A 120 -8.82 -48.31 26.59
C HIS A 120 -8.04 -49.22 27.56
N LYS A 121 -6.84 -48.81 27.97
CA LYS A 121 -6.01 -49.55 28.93
C LYS A 121 -6.64 -49.68 30.32
N LEU A 122 -7.41 -48.69 30.76
CA LEU A 122 -8.16 -48.72 32.02
C LEU A 122 -9.39 -49.64 31.92
N LEU A 123 -10.10 -49.61 30.78
CA LEU A 123 -11.25 -50.49 30.55
C LEU A 123 -10.83 -51.97 30.52
N ASP A 124 -9.74 -52.29 29.80
CA ASP A 124 -9.17 -53.65 29.75
C ASP A 124 -8.75 -54.17 31.14
N ARG A 125 -8.34 -53.26 32.04
CA ARG A 125 -7.90 -53.61 33.40
C ARG A 125 -9.06 -53.70 34.40
N SER A 126 -10.20 -53.09 34.11
CA SER A 126 -11.45 -53.22 34.89
C SER A 126 -12.34 -54.38 34.45
N ALA A 127 -12.07 -54.96 33.28
CA ALA A 127 -12.80 -56.09 32.70
C ALA A 127 -12.13 -57.46 32.97
N SER A 128 -11.03 -57.49 33.74
CA SER A 128 -10.38 -58.69 34.27
C SER A 128 -10.44 -58.70 35.79
#